data_AF-A0A7Z0LX80-F1
#
_entry.id   AF-A0A7Z0LX80-F1
#
_cell.length_a   1.000
_cell.length_b   1.000
_cell.length_c   1.000
_cell.angle_alpha   90.00
_cell.angle_beta   90.00
_cell.angle_gamma   90.00
#
_symmetry.space_group_name_H-M   'P 1'
#
loop_
_entity.id
_entity.type
_entity.pdbx_description
1 polymer ?
#
loop_
_entity_poly.entity_id
_entity_poly.type
_entity_poly.pdbx_seq_one_letter_code
_entity_poly.pdbx_strand_id
1 'polypeptide(L)'
;MSQALDEQTTQPPPKGGTVARQAAMLCQDRTFQLYLDRRRRAKFGIEPSALPDGTHNEQDARDWLCAACQINSRAELDSNPAARQTFRIIRNRFNRWRAKQKGEKNQ
;
A
#
# COMPACT_ATOMS: atom_id res chain seq x y z
N MET A 1 10.92 -1.35 -47.83
CA MET A 1 9.68 -1.53 -47.05
C MET A 1 10.01 -1.24 -45.59
N SER A 2 9.87 0.01 -45.16
CA SER A 2 10.18 0.44 -43.80
C SER A 2 8.92 0.33 -42.95
N GLN A 3 8.94 -0.54 -41.94
CA GLN A 3 7.85 -0.63 -40.97
C GLN A 3 7.93 0.55 -40.00
N ALA A 4 6.75 1.14 -39.76
CA ALA A 4 6.52 2.27 -38.90
C ALA A 4 6.97 1.96 -37.47
N LEU A 5 7.70 2.91 -36.89
CA LEU A 5 8.00 2.92 -35.46
C LEU A 5 6.69 3.25 -34.72
N ASP A 6 6.27 2.32 -33.89
CA ASP A 6 5.21 2.45 -32.89
C ASP A 6 5.44 3.73 -32.07
N GLU A 7 4.59 4.74 -32.29
CA GLU A 7 4.55 5.99 -31.54
C GLU A 7 4.00 5.70 -30.14
N GLN A 8 4.87 5.18 -29.27
CA GLN A 8 4.61 5.03 -27.85
C GLN A 8 4.42 6.42 -27.24
N THR A 9 3.17 6.83 -27.13
CA THR A 9 2.70 8.00 -26.40
C THR A 9 3.31 8.01 -25.00
N THR A 10 4.38 8.80 -24.84
CA THR A 10 5.05 9.09 -23.58
C THR A 10 4.16 10.04 -22.78
N GLN A 11 3.08 9.53 -22.20
CA GLN A 11 2.40 10.27 -21.14
C GLN A 11 3.39 10.40 -19.98
N PRO A 12 3.72 11.63 -19.54
CA PRO A 12 4.64 11.80 -18.43
C PRO A 12 4.05 11.07 -17.22
N PRO A 13 4.89 10.36 -16.42
CA PRO A 13 4.40 9.64 -15.27
C PRO A 13 3.57 10.61 -14.42
N PRO A 14 2.35 10.22 -14.00
CA PRO A 14 1.49 11.11 -13.23
C PRO A 14 2.32 11.66 -12.07
N LYS A 15 2.45 12.99 -11.99
CA LYS A 15 3.15 13.62 -10.87
C LYS A 15 2.35 13.26 -9.63
N GLY A 16 2.90 12.36 -8.80
CA GLY A 16 2.25 11.91 -7.58
C GLY A 16 1.79 13.13 -6.78
N GLY A 17 0.49 13.24 -6.57
CA GLY A 17 -0.13 14.35 -5.88
C GLY A 17 -0.10 14.13 -4.38
N THR A 18 -1.04 14.77 -3.69
CA THR A 18 -1.10 14.70 -2.23
C THR A 18 -1.39 13.28 -1.74
N VAL A 19 -2.20 12.50 -2.47
CA VAL A 19 -2.58 11.14 -2.05
C VAL A 19 -1.44 10.17 -2.24
N ALA A 20 -0.73 10.24 -3.36
CA ALA A 20 0.47 9.43 -3.60
C ALA A 20 1.53 9.64 -2.53
N ARG A 21 1.75 10.90 -2.10
CA ARG A 21 2.68 11.22 -1.02
C ARG A 21 2.22 10.65 0.32
N GLN A 22 0.93 10.78 0.65
CA GLN A 22 0.36 10.16 1.87
C GLN A 22 0.50 8.64 1.86
N ALA A 23 0.29 8.00 0.71
CA ALA A 23 0.47 6.57 0.54
C ALA A 23 1.94 6.17 0.76
N ALA A 24 2.90 6.91 0.20
CA ALA A 24 4.32 6.67 0.43
C ALA A 24 4.70 6.78 1.92
N MET A 25 4.24 7.83 2.60
CA MET A 25 4.45 7.99 4.05
C MET A 25 3.84 6.83 4.85
N LEU A 26 2.66 6.35 4.45
CA LEU A 26 2.02 5.21 5.11
C LEU A 26 2.81 3.91 4.91
N CYS A 27 3.37 3.67 3.71
CA CYS A 27 4.23 2.51 3.44
C CYS A 27 5.53 2.52 4.28
N GLN A 28 6.04 3.71 4.62
CA GLN A 28 7.21 3.88 5.48
C GLN A 28 6.91 3.67 6.97
N ASP A 29 5.64 3.76 7.37
CA ASP A 29 5.25 3.63 8.77
C ASP A 29 5.40 2.17 9.24
N ARG A 30 6.28 1.95 10.23
CA ARG A 30 6.53 0.63 10.85
C ARG A 30 5.25 -0.01 11.38
N THR A 31 4.32 0.77 11.91
CA THR A 31 3.04 0.28 12.43
C THR A 31 2.16 -0.26 11.31
N PHE A 32 2.20 0.38 10.14
CA PHE A 32 1.49 -0.11 8.96
C PHE A 32 2.11 -1.41 8.43
N GLN A 33 3.44 -1.51 8.42
CA GLN A 33 4.15 -2.75 8.07
C GLN A 33 3.73 -3.91 9.00
N LEU A 34 3.68 -3.68 10.31
CA LEU A 34 3.21 -4.66 11.29
C LEU A 34 1.76 -5.09 11.07
N TYR A 35 0.89 -4.15 10.68
CA TYR A 35 -0.49 -4.47 10.33
C TYR A 35 -0.56 -5.42 9.11
N LEU A 36 0.31 -5.22 8.11
CA LEU A 36 0.40 -6.12 6.96
C LEU A 36 0.94 -7.49 7.34
N ASP A 37 1.97 -7.57 8.19
CA ASP A 37 2.50 -8.83 8.73
C ASP A 37 1.40 -9.65 9.39
N ARG A 38 0.66 -9.04 10.33
CA ARG A 38 -0.45 -9.73 11.02
C ARG A 38 -1.54 -10.18 10.07
N ARG A 39 -1.89 -9.35 9.08
CA ARG A 39 -2.89 -9.70 8.07
C ARG A 39 -2.42 -10.86 7.18
N ARG A 40 -1.14 -10.89 6.81
CA ARG A 40 -0.54 -11.96 6.00
C ARG A 40 -0.48 -13.26 6.79
N ARG A 41 -0.04 -13.22 8.06
CA ARG A 41 -0.09 -14.36 8.98
C ARG A 41 -1.49 -14.96 9.05
N ALA A 42 -2.50 -14.13 9.30
CA ALA A 42 -3.89 -14.58 9.38
C ALA A 42 -4.41 -15.16 8.05
N LYS A 43 -4.01 -14.60 6.90
CA LYS A 43 -4.46 -15.07 5.58
C LYS A 43 -3.84 -16.41 5.18
N PHE A 44 -2.55 -16.61 5.48
CA PHE A 44 -1.80 -17.80 5.07
C PHE A 44 -1.65 -18.83 6.19
N GLY A 45 -2.19 -18.57 7.38
CA GLY A 45 -2.02 -19.43 8.55
C GLY A 45 -0.57 -19.58 8.98
N ILE A 46 0.26 -18.55 8.76
CA ILE A 46 1.69 -18.60 9.06
C ILE A 46 1.90 -18.32 10.55
N GLU A 47 2.61 -19.21 11.21
CA GLU A 47 2.99 -19.08 12.62
C GLU A 47 3.86 -17.83 12.87
N PRO A 48 3.79 -17.21 14.06
CA PRO A 48 4.57 -16.02 14.40
C PRO A 48 6.08 -16.22 14.25
N SER A 49 6.55 -17.46 14.42
CA SER A 49 7.94 -17.89 14.27
C SER A 49 8.41 -17.93 12.81
N ALA A 50 7.51 -18.19 11.86
CA ALA A 50 7.84 -18.32 10.44
C ALA A 50 7.79 -16.99 9.66
N LEU A 51 7.01 -16.01 10.16
CA LEU A 51 7.01 -14.66 9.62
C LEU A 51 7.15 -13.67 10.78
N PRO A 52 8.36 -13.26 11.20
CA PRO A 52 8.52 -12.32 12.31
C PRO A 52 7.87 -10.96 12.06
N ASP A 53 7.58 -10.22 13.14
CA ASP A 53 6.98 -8.89 13.05
C ASP A 53 8.00 -7.89 12.48
N GLY A 54 7.65 -7.21 11.37
CA GLY A 54 8.55 -6.34 10.63
C GLY A 54 9.23 -7.00 9.43
N THR A 55 8.66 -8.09 8.90
CA THR A 55 9.15 -8.72 7.65
C THR A 55 8.77 -7.88 6.43
N HIS A 56 7.64 -7.16 6.48
CA HIS A 56 7.28 -6.22 5.40
C HIS A 56 8.12 -4.95 5.49
N ASN A 57 8.80 -4.62 4.39
CA ASN A 57 9.48 -3.35 4.21
C ASN A 57 8.59 -2.34 3.45
N GLU A 58 9.12 -1.15 3.16
CA GLU A 58 8.39 -0.12 2.39
C GLU A 58 7.95 -0.65 1.02
N GLN A 59 8.78 -1.43 0.33
CA GLN A 59 8.50 -1.95 -1.00
C GLN A 59 7.37 -2.98 -0.98
N ASP A 60 7.36 -3.90 -0.01
CA ASP A 60 6.24 -4.84 0.18
C ASP A 60 4.95 -4.10 0.54
N ALA A 61 5.02 -3.09 1.40
CA ALA A 61 3.85 -2.29 1.74
C ALA A 61 3.32 -1.53 0.51
N ARG A 62 4.21 -1.00 -0.33
CA ARG A 62 3.87 -0.38 -1.61
C ARG A 62 3.22 -1.39 -2.55
N ASP A 63 3.84 -2.55 -2.76
CA ASP A 63 3.36 -3.57 -3.69
C ASP A 63 1.97 -4.07 -3.28
N TRP A 64 1.80 -4.35 -1.99
CA TRP A 64 0.51 -4.69 -1.42
C TRP A 64 -0.53 -3.58 -1.61
N LEU A 65 -0.15 -2.31 -1.41
CA LEU A 65 -1.06 -1.19 -1.59
C LEU A 65 -1.46 -1.02 -3.06
N CYS A 66 -0.51 -1.14 -3.97
CA CYS A 66 -0.72 -1.12 -5.42
C CYS A 66 -1.69 -2.23 -5.84
N ALA A 67 -1.42 -3.47 -5.43
CA ALA A 67 -2.31 -4.61 -5.67
C ALA A 67 -3.69 -4.41 -5.05
N ALA A 68 -3.78 -3.88 -3.82
CA ALA A 68 -5.07 -3.64 -3.17
C ALA A 68 -5.89 -2.53 -3.86
N CYS A 69 -5.22 -1.49 -4.36
CA CYS A 69 -5.85 -0.38 -5.05
C CYS A 69 -6.02 -0.60 -6.56
N GLN A 70 -5.54 -1.75 -7.09
CA GLN A 70 -5.55 -2.10 -8.52
C GLN A 70 -4.84 -1.05 -9.39
N ILE A 71 -3.66 -0.62 -8.93
CA ILE A 71 -2.78 0.34 -9.60
C ILE A 71 -1.36 -0.21 -9.66
N ASN A 72 -0.55 0.27 -10.60
CA ASN A 72 0.85 -0.10 -10.72
C ASN A 72 1.75 0.85 -9.95
N SER A 73 1.34 2.12 -9.83
CA SER A 73 2.10 3.17 -9.14
C SER A 73 1.25 3.98 -8.17
N ARG A 74 1.82 4.34 -7.02
CA ARG A 74 1.20 5.21 -6.01
C ARG A 74 0.72 6.54 -6.60
N ALA A 75 1.38 7.03 -7.64
CA ALA A 75 1.01 8.25 -8.35
C ALA A 75 -0.39 8.18 -8.99
N GLU A 76 -0.84 6.98 -9.35
CA GLU A 76 -2.16 6.76 -9.95
C GLU A 76 -3.30 7.01 -8.93
N LEU A 77 -3.02 7.03 -7.63
CA LEU A 77 -4.03 7.38 -6.61
C LEU A 77 -4.61 8.79 -6.78
N ASP A 78 -3.84 9.70 -7.36
CA ASP A 78 -4.27 11.07 -7.62
C ASP A 78 -5.04 11.21 -8.94
N SER A 79 -4.85 10.31 -9.90
CA SER A 79 -5.60 10.31 -11.17
C SER A 79 -6.82 9.37 -11.13
N ASN A 80 -6.79 8.33 -10.30
CA ASN A 80 -7.82 7.30 -10.22
C ASN A 80 -8.67 7.45 -8.93
N PRO A 81 -9.92 7.95 -9.03
CA PRO A 81 -10.79 8.14 -7.87
C PRO A 81 -11.19 6.82 -7.20
N ALA A 82 -11.28 5.71 -7.94
CA ALA A 82 -11.60 4.40 -7.36
C ALA A 82 -10.44 3.90 -6.49
N ALA A 83 -9.20 3.99 -6.99
CA ALA A 83 -8.00 3.65 -6.23
C ALA A 83 -7.88 4.52 -4.95
N ARG A 84 -8.18 5.82 -5.07
CA ARG A 84 -8.23 6.74 -3.93
C ARG A 84 -9.26 6.33 -2.89
N GLN A 85 -10.46 5.92 -3.30
CA GLN A 85 -11.49 5.45 -2.39
C GLN A 85 -11.03 4.19 -1.64
N THR A 86 -10.43 3.24 -2.35
CA THR A 86 -9.84 2.04 -1.75
C THR A 86 -8.74 2.38 -0.74
N PHE A 87 -7.84 3.30 -1.08
CA PHE A 87 -6.82 3.80 -0.17
C PHE A 87 -7.42 4.39 1.12
N ARG A 88 -8.49 5.18 1.02
CA ARG A 88 -9.20 5.72 2.19
C ARG A 88 -9.77 4.61 3.08
N ILE A 89 -10.36 3.57 2.49
CA ILE A 89 -10.88 2.42 3.23
C ILE A 89 -9.76 1.68 3.97
N ILE A 90 -8.64 1.42 3.29
CA ILE A 90 -7.46 0.78 3.88
C ILE A 90 -6.94 1.61 5.05
N ARG A 91 -6.78 2.93 4.87
CA ARG A 91 -6.33 3.84 5.92
C ARG A 91 -7.27 3.84 7.12
N ASN A 92 -8.58 3.82 6.90
CA ASN A 92 -9.58 3.76 7.97
C ASN A 92 -9.57 2.42 8.71
N ARG A 93 -9.32 1.29 8.03
CA ARG A 93 -9.15 -0.02 8.67
C ARG A 93 -7.88 -0.05 9.51
N PHE A 94 -6.77 0.45 8.96
CA PHE A 94 -5.51 0.58 9.69
C PHE A 94 -5.66 1.47 10.93
N ASN A 95 -6.28 2.65 10.82
CA ASN A 95 -6.50 3.54 11.96
C ASN A 95 -7.35 2.90 13.06
N ARG A 96 -8.40 2.15 12.69
CA ARG A 96 -9.22 1.38 13.65
C ARG A 96 -8.41 0.29 14.35
N TRP A 97 -7.61 -0.47 13.59
CA TRP A 97 -6.73 -1.48 14.15
C TRP A 97 -5.67 -0.85 15.09
N ARG A 98 -5.06 0.26 14.67
CA ARG A 98 -4.07 1.01 15.45
C ARG A 98 -4.66 1.55 16.76
N ALA A 99 -5.89 2.05 16.71
CA ALA A 99 -6.62 2.50 17.92
C ALA A 99 -6.84 1.33 18.89
N LYS A 100 -7.23 0.15 18.39
CA LYS A 100 -7.38 -1.06 19.21
C LYS A 100 -6.06 -1.48 19.84
N GLN A 101 -4.97 -1.52 19.07
CA GLN A 101 -3.64 -1.85 19.59
C GLN A 101 -3.14 -0.84 20.64
N LYS A 102 -3.47 0.44 20.50
CA LYS A 102 -3.09 1.47 21.49
C LYS A 102 -3.89 1.32 22.80
N GLY A 103 -5.14 0.86 22.73
CA GLY A 103 -5.92 0.49 23.92
C GLY A 103 -5.39 -0.76 24.64
N GLU A 104 -4.91 -1.76 23.89
CA GLU A 104 -4.34 -2.99 24.44
C GLU A 104 -2.99 -2.80 25.17
N LYS A 105 -2.24 -1.72 24.87
CA LYS A 105 -0.97 -1.41 25.56
C LYS A 105 -1.13 -0.69 26.90
N ASN A 106 -2.36 -0.41 27.34
CA ASN A 106 -2.65 0.31 28.59
C ASN A 106 -3.40 -0.57 29.60
N GLN A 107 -3.18 -1.88 29.58
CA GLN A 107 -3.69 -2.82 30.57
C GLN A 107 -2.57 -3.72 31.08
#